data_AF-A0A9N8ZM01-F1
#
_entry.id   AF-A0A9N8ZM01-F1
#
_cell.length_a   1.000
_cell.length_b   1.000
_cell.length_c   1.000
_cell.angle_alpha   90.00
_cell.angle_beta   90.00
_cell.angle_gamma   90.00
#
_symmetry.space_group_name_H-M   'P 1'
#
loop_
_entity.id
_entity.type
_entity.pdbx_description
1 polymer ?
#
loop_
_entity_poly.entity_id
_entity_poly.type
_entity_poly.pdbx_seq_one_letter_code
_entity_poly.pdbx_strand_id
1 'polypeptide(L)'
;MASGAGSGKSCNATELPNVLHHLFDDNPELKKCIDNALVFNLSFENGTKIDPNIEKNAKNAIGRHMFHQLKYHDWSTICDKYRDISPLDVLQEISKKKNVQLEDLTVIIIIDGL
;
A
#
# COMPACT_ATOMS: atom_id res chain seq x y z
N MET A 1 22.28 12.08 10.33
CA MET A 1 22.14 12.86 9.07
C MET A 1 20.70 12.70 8.62
N ALA A 2 19.86 13.70 8.88
CA ALA A 2 18.44 13.65 8.55
C ALA A 2 18.24 14.09 7.10
N SER A 3 17.69 13.21 6.27
CA SER A 3 17.25 13.53 4.90
C SER A 3 16.12 14.54 5.01
N GLY A 4 16.34 15.78 4.54
CA GLY A 4 15.35 16.85 4.59
C GLY A 4 14.12 16.60 3.73
N ALA A 5 13.03 17.30 4.04
CA ALA A 5 11.82 17.34 3.21
C ALA A 5 12.19 17.75 1.76
N GLY A 6 11.78 16.95 0.78
CA GLY A 6 12.10 17.16 -0.65
C GLY A 6 13.16 16.22 -1.25
N SER A 7 13.62 15.20 -0.52
CA SER A 7 14.69 14.28 -0.96
C SER A 7 14.29 13.25 -2.06
N GLY A 8 13.17 13.43 -2.77
CA GLY A 8 12.76 12.51 -3.83
C GLY A 8 12.25 11.12 -3.38
N LYS A 9 12.11 10.84 -2.07
CA LYS A 9 11.61 9.54 -1.57
C LYS A 9 10.20 9.22 -2.05
N SER A 10 9.29 10.20 -1.96
CA SER A 10 7.93 10.06 -2.50
C SER A 10 7.91 9.98 -4.03
N CYS A 11 8.91 10.57 -4.71
CA CYS A 11 9.08 10.45 -6.17
C CYS A 11 9.48 9.01 -6.51
N ASN A 12 10.48 8.45 -5.84
CA ASN A 12 10.93 7.08 -6.02
C ASN A 12 9.82 6.06 -5.74
N ALA A 13 9.01 6.27 -4.70
CA ALA A 13 7.86 5.40 -4.42
C ALA A 13 6.81 5.43 -5.55
N THR A 14 6.61 6.59 -6.18
CA THR A 14 5.65 6.76 -7.28
C THR A 14 6.23 6.27 -8.62
N GLU A 15 7.53 6.40 -8.81
CA GLU A 15 8.24 6.05 -10.04
C GLU A 15 8.69 4.58 -10.08
N LEU A 16 8.87 3.92 -8.93
CA LEU A 16 9.30 2.53 -8.88
C LEU A 16 8.42 1.59 -9.71
N PRO A 17 7.07 1.66 -9.66
CA PRO A 17 6.23 0.88 -10.56
C PRO A 17 6.55 1.15 -12.03
N ASN A 18 6.68 2.43 -12.42
CA ASN A 18 7.01 2.85 -13.79
C ASN A 18 8.38 2.32 -14.24
N VAL A 19 9.38 2.31 -13.38
CA VAL A 19 10.70 1.74 -13.69
C VAL A 19 10.61 0.21 -13.86
N LEU A 20 9.87 -0.46 -12.98
CA LEU A 20 9.70 -1.92 -13.06
C LEU A 20 9.01 -2.34 -14.37
N HIS A 21 8.06 -1.57 -14.88
CA HIS A 21 7.43 -1.83 -16.18
C HIS A 21 8.43 -1.93 -17.34
N HIS A 22 9.48 -1.11 -17.34
CA HIS A 22 10.47 -1.05 -18.42
C HIS A 22 11.58 -2.10 -18.27
N LEU A 23 11.80 -2.63 -17.06
CA LEU A 23 12.85 -3.61 -16.79
C LEU A 23 12.50 -5.03 -17.24
N PHE A 24 11.21 -5.33 -17.41
CA PHE A 24 10.73 -6.69 -17.70
C PHE A 24 10.19 -6.86 -19.13
N ASP A 25 10.61 -6.02 -20.07
CA ASP A 25 10.22 -6.14 -21.48
C ASP A 25 10.55 -7.53 -22.08
N ASP A 26 11.63 -8.15 -21.62
CA ASP A 26 12.06 -9.49 -22.05
C ASP A 26 11.35 -10.64 -21.32
N ASN A 27 10.48 -10.36 -20.33
CA ASN A 27 9.72 -11.35 -19.58
C ASN A 27 8.21 -11.03 -19.56
N PRO A 28 7.45 -11.51 -20.55
CA PRO A 28 6.04 -11.15 -20.74
C PRO A 28 5.13 -11.53 -19.56
N GLU A 29 5.40 -12.64 -18.88
CA GLU A 29 4.61 -13.08 -17.72
C GLU A 29 4.81 -12.12 -16.54
N LEU A 30 6.06 -11.82 -16.22
CA LEU A 30 6.39 -10.90 -15.13
C LEU A 30 5.93 -9.47 -15.43
N LYS A 31 6.08 -9.02 -16.68
CA LYS A 31 5.55 -7.74 -17.14
C LYS A 31 4.04 -7.64 -16.92
N LYS A 32 3.28 -8.67 -17.31
CA LYS A 32 1.82 -8.70 -17.08
C LYS A 32 1.47 -8.63 -15.59
N CYS A 33 2.24 -9.27 -14.71
CA CYS A 33 2.05 -9.17 -13.26
C CYS A 33 2.27 -7.74 -12.75
N ILE A 34 3.38 -7.11 -13.14
CA ILE A 34 3.73 -5.73 -12.77
C ILE A 34 2.67 -4.75 -13.31
N ASP A 35 2.24 -4.95 -14.56
CA ASP A 35 1.23 -4.11 -15.23
C ASP A 35 -0.11 -4.08 -14.50
N ASN A 36 -0.46 -5.17 -13.84
CA ASN A 36 -1.74 -5.32 -13.14
C ASN A 36 -1.60 -5.20 -11.61
N ALA A 37 -0.41 -4.85 -11.12
CA ALA A 37 -0.12 -4.82 -9.71
C ALA A 37 -0.95 -3.76 -8.95
N LEU A 38 -1.42 -4.14 -7.77
CA LEU A 38 -2.01 -3.23 -6.80
C LEU A 38 -0.87 -2.54 -6.03
N VAL A 39 -0.68 -1.24 -6.25
CA VAL A 39 0.38 -0.47 -5.61
C VAL A 39 -0.18 0.26 -4.38
N PHE A 40 0.33 -0.08 -3.20
CA PHE A 40 0.04 0.60 -1.94
C PHE A 40 1.26 1.39 -1.50
N ASN A 41 1.10 2.70 -1.33
CA ASN A 41 2.15 3.57 -0.80
C ASN A 41 1.75 4.01 0.62
N LEU A 42 2.31 3.32 1.60
CA LEU A 42 1.97 3.48 3.00
C LEU A 42 3.00 4.39 3.67
N SER A 43 2.63 5.65 3.85
CA SER A 43 3.40 6.56 4.70
C SER A 43 2.93 6.44 6.15
N PHE A 44 3.86 6.25 7.07
CA PHE A 44 3.65 6.30 8.51
C PHE A 44 4.15 7.61 9.13
N GLU A 45 4.34 8.63 8.29
CA GLU A 45 4.72 9.97 8.73
C GLU A 45 3.50 10.87 8.93
N ASN A 46 3.69 12.20 8.91
CA ASN A 46 2.71 13.22 9.24
C ASN A 46 1.29 12.93 8.71
N GLY A 47 0.31 12.90 9.61
CA GLY A 47 -1.11 12.70 9.29
C GLY A 47 -1.59 11.25 9.39
N THR A 48 -0.69 10.27 9.28
CA THR A 48 -1.00 8.82 9.34
C THR A 48 -0.01 8.06 10.23
N LYS A 49 0.54 8.70 11.27
CA LYS A 49 1.50 8.05 12.17
C LYS A 49 0.88 6.86 12.87
N ILE A 50 1.68 5.80 13.05
CA ILE A 50 1.31 4.66 13.87
C ILE A 50 1.01 5.15 15.28
N ASP A 51 -0.17 4.83 15.80
CA ASP A 51 -0.50 5.03 17.22
C ASP A 51 -0.27 3.72 17.98
N PRO A 52 0.80 3.59 18.78
CA PRO A 52 1.09 2.35 19.51
C PRO A 52 -0.01 1.91 20.48
N ASN A 53 -0.88 2.84 20.91
CA ASN A 53 -2.00 2.53 21.80
C ASN A 53 -3.15 1.84 21.07
N ILE A 54 -3.30 2.10 19.76
CA ILE A 54 -4.40 1.61 18.91
C ILE A 54 -3.89 0.51 17.95
N GLU A 55 -2.64 0.61 17.49
CA GLU A 55 -1.98 -0.25 16.51
C GLU A 55 -0.96 -1.16 17.19
N LYS A 56 -1.47 -2.01 18.07
CA LYS A 56 -0.66 -2.98 18.82
C LYS A 56 -0.05 -4.08 17.94
N ASN A 57 -0.48 -4.17 16.68
CA ASN A 57 -0.01 -5.15 15.72
C ASN A 57 0.25 -4.46 14.36
N ALA A 58 1.46 -4.63 13.84
CA ALA A 58 1.88 -4.13 12.53
C ALA A 58 0.94 -4.58 11.41
N LYS A 59 0.35 -5.79 11.51
CA LYS A 59 -0.65 -6.28 10.56
C LYS A 59 -1.83 -5.30 10.45
N ASN A 60 -2.39 -4.86 11.57
CA ASN A 60 -3.57 -4.00 11.57
C ASN A 60 -3.23 -2.57 11.13
N ALA A 61 -2.00 -2.11 11.42
CA ALA A 61 -1.51 -0.83 10.91
C ALA A 61 -1.43 -0.85 9.37
N ILE A 62 -0.74 -1.84 8.80
CA ILE A 62 -0.64 -2.00 7.34
C ILE A 62 -2.03 -2.15 6.72
N GLY A 63 -2.91 -2.96 7.31
CA GLY A 63 -4.27 -3.16 6.81
C GLY A 63 -5.10 -1.88 6.77
N ARG A 64 -5.04 -1.06 7.83
CA ARG A 64 -5.71 0.24 7.87
C ARG A 64 -5.17 1.22 6.85
N HIS A 65 -3.85 1.30 6.70
CA HIS A 65 -3.23 2.17 5.71
C HIS A 65 -3.60 1.77 4.28
N MET A 66 -3.59 0.47 3.98
CA MET A 66 -4.07 -0.06 2.69
C MET A 66 -5.55 0.30 2.47
N PHE A 67 -6.38 0.16 3.50
CA PHE A 67 -7.80 0.48 3.42
C PHE A 67 -8.07 1.99 3.22
N HIS A 68 -7.31 2.85 3.91
CA HIS A 68 -7.39 4.30 3.75
C HIS A 68 -7.08 4.72 2.31
N GLN A 69 -6.07 4.13 1.65
CA GLN A 69 -5.77 4.44 0.26
C GLN A 69 -6.91 4.06 -0.72
N LEU A 70 -7.79 3.14 -0.33
CA LEU A 70 -8.93 2.71 -1.16
C LEU A 70 -10.23 3.47 -0.89
N LYS A 71 -10.30 4.20 0.22
CA LYS A 71 -11.53 4.88 0.65
C LYS A 71 -11.31 6.38 0.63
N TYR A 72 -12.34 7.12 0.22
CA TYR A 72 -12.37 8.57 0.32
C TYR A 72 -12.78 9.03 1.73
N HIS A 73 -12.17 8.45 2.78
CA HIS A 73 -12.39 8.83 4.17
C HIS A 73 -11.13 9.43 4.76
N ASP A 74 -11.28 10.39 5.66
CA ASP A 74 -10.17 10.92 6.45
C ASP A 74 -9.58 9.86 7.38
N TRP A 75 -8.30 10.02 7.70
CA TRP A 75 -7.55 9.08 8.55
C TRP A 75 -8.20 8.87 9.92
N SER A 76 -8.72 9.92 10.56
CA SER A 76 -9.40 9.81 11.87
C SER A 76 -10.61 8.88 11.81
N THR A 77 -11.45 9.00 10.78
CA THR A 77 -12.59 8.11 10.57
C THR A 77 -12.14 6.65 10.39
N ILE A 78 -11.01 6.42 9.72
CA ILE A 78 -10.43 5.08 9.58
C ILE A 78 -9.99 4.53 10.95
N CYS A 79 -9.23 5.30 11.73
CA CYS A 79 -8.76 4.90 13.06
C CYS A 79 -9.90 4.59 14.04
N ASP A 80 -11.01 5.35 13.96
CA ASP A 80 -12.12 5.20 14.90
C ASP A 80 -13.02 4.01 14.57
N LYS A 81 -13.39 3.84 13.30
CA LYS A 81 -14.40 2.87 12.89
C LYS A 81 -13.83 1.52 12.45
N TYR A 82 -12.57 1.48 12.04
CA TYR A 82 -12.00 0.35 11.31
C TYR A 82 -10.70 -0.17 11.95
N ARG A 83 -10.77 -0.49 13.25
CA ARG A 83 -9.59 -0.83 14.07
C ARG A 83 -8.96 -2.19 13.75
N ASP A 84 -9.79 -3.14 13.28
CA ASP A 84 -9.41 -4.54 13.10
C ASP A 84 -9.33 -4.95 11.61
N ILE A 85 -9.05 -4.00 10.72
CA ILE A 85 -8.80 -4.32 9.31
C ILE A 85 -7.39 -4.84 9.13
N SER A 86 -7.26 -6.00 8.51
CA SER A 86 -5.99 -6.57 8.10
C SER A 86 -5.77 -6.46 6.58
N PRO A 87 -4.52 -6.60 6.10
CA PRO A 87 -4.21 -6.56 4.67
C PRO A 87 -4.99 -7.61 3.88
N LEU A 88 -5.23 -8.77 4.48
CA LEU A 88 -5.97 -9.85 3.85
C LEU A 88 -7.42 -9.45 3.59
N ASP A 89 -8.07 -8.77 4.54
CA ASP A 89 -9.45 -8.30 4.38
C ASP A 89 -9.56 -7.32 3.22
N VAL A 90 -8.58 -6.42 3.11
CA VAL A 90 -8.47 -5.45 2.02
C VAL A 90 -8.31 -6.16 0.66
N LEU A 91 -7.36 -7.10 0.57
CA LEU A 91 -7.10 -7.82 -0.68
C LEU A 91 -8.28 -8.71 -1.10
N GLN A 92 -8.99 -9.31 -0.14
CA GLN A 92 -10.21 -10.06 -0.40
C GLN A 92 -11.35 -9.17 -0.94
N GLU A 93 -11.50 -7.94 -0.45
CA GLU A 93 -12.47 -7.01 -1.04
C GLU A 93 -12.10 -6.66 -2.48
N ILE A 94 -10.82 -6.44 -2.77
CA ILE A 94 -10.35 -6.10 -4.11
C ILE A 94 -10.50 -7.28 -5.07
N SER A 95 -10.13 -8.50 -4.65
CA SER A 95 -10.24 -9.70 -5.49
C SER A 95 -11.68 -9.93 -5.93
N LYS A 96 -12.65 -9.78 -5.01
CA LYS A 96 -14.09 -9.83 -5.29
C LYS A 96 -14.50 -8.78 -6.32
N LYS A 97 -14.06 -7.52 -6.17
CA LYS A 97 -14.39 -6.43 -7.10
C LYS A 97 -13.78 -6.61 -8.49
N LYS A 98 -12.56 -7.13 -8.57
CA LYS A 98 -11.86 -7.40 -9.84
C LYS A 98 -12.28 -8.74 -10.47
N ASN A 99 -13.05 -9.57 -9.77
CA ASN A 99 -13.43 -10.92 -10.18
C ASN A 99 -12.21 -11.80 -10.54
N VAL A 100 -11.19 -11.76 -9.68
CA VAL A 100 -9.96 -12.56 -9.79
C VAL A 100 -9.72 -13.32 -8.50
N GLN A 101 -8.97 -14.42 -8.54
CA GLN A 101 -8.62 -15.13 -7.31
C GLN A 101 -7.63 -14.29 -6.49
N LEU A 102 -7.63 -14.50 -5.18
CA LEU A 102 -6.70 -13.80 -4.28
C LEU A 102 -5.24 -14.11 -4.62
N GLU A 103 -4.94 -15.35 -4.99
CA GLU A 103 -3.61 -15.83 -5.39
C GLU A 103 -3.10 -15.23 -6.71
N ASP A 104 -4.01 -14.75 -7.57
CA ASP A 104 -3.67 -14.11 -8.83
C ASP A 104 -3.40 -12.61 -8.68
N LEU A 105 -3.57 -12.04 -7.48
CA LEU A 105 -3.27 -10.64 -7.23
C LEU A 105 -1.76 -10.43 -7.12
N THR A 106 -1.24 -9.55 -7.96
CA THR A 106 0.09 -8.97 -7.75
C THR A 106 -0.05 -7.73 -6.88
N VAL A 107 0.71 -7.64 -5.80
CA VAL A 107 0.66 -6.53 -4.83
C VAL A 107 2.06 -5.99 -4.62
N ILE A 108 2.22 -4.68 -4.77
CA ILE A 108 3.45 -3.95 -4.45
C ILE A 108 3.13 -3.06 -3.25
N ILE A 109 3.81 -3.28 -2.13
CA ILE A 109 3.68 -2.45 -0.94
C ILE A 109 4.97 -1.67 -0.76
N ILE A 110 4.84 -0.35 -0.74
CA ILE A 110 5.94 0.59 -0.47
C ILE A 110 5.66 1.19 0.91
N ILE A 111 6.62 1.07 1.81
CA ILE A 111 6.52 1.58 3.16
C ILE A 111 7.50 2.72 3.32
N ASP A 112 7.00 3.88 3.73
CA ASP A 112 7.79 5.09 3.99
C ASP A 112 7.57 5.55 5.44
N GLY A 113 8.65 5.97 6.12
CA GLY A 113 8.59 6.48 7.49
C GLY A 113 8.52 5.44 8.62
N LEU A 114 9.25 4.34 8.52
CA LEU A 114 9.47 3.38 9.63
C LEU A 114 10.52 3.88 10.63
#